data_AF-A0A4V3HEI9-F1
#
_entry.id   AF-A0A4V3HEI9-F1
#
_cell.length_a   1.000
_cell.length_b   1.000
_cell.length_c   1.000
_cell.angle_alpha   90.00
_cell.angle_beta   90.00
_cell.angle_gamma   90.00
#
_symmetry.space_group_name_H-M   'P 1'
#
loop_
_entity.id
_entity.type
_entity.pdbx_description
1 polymer ?
#
loop_
_entity_poly.entity_id
_entity_poly.type
_entity_poly.pdbx_seq_one_letter_code
_entity_poly.pdbx_strand_id
1 'polypeptide(L)'
;MTGRPAATSSRRTVDWLAQYEQARKGDWRSLRLPMVEIFETVEGEGTRAGYPTVFVRVFHCNLRCTWCDTPYSYAPAQPEFEATIGEIASRVNELGWHHVCLTGGEPLIHRHKSQLLVDAIARLPQVQDVHVETNGAIDVRPFAALRHQSRELTAKLRFIVDYKLPSSGEQAQMVHEHLAVLSEQDELKFVIADDHDFDTAIAILKSYPTKAQVLFSPVWESMPPHELVERMLKNRLAQVKLNLQIHKVIWDPNQRGV
;
A
#
# COMPACT_ATOMS: atom_id res chain seq x y z
N MET A 1 21.64 9.57 -31.44
CA MET A 1 20.45 10.38 -31.14
C MET A 1 19.44 9.48 -30.45
N THR A 2 19.51 9.38 -29.12
CA THR A 2 18.62 8.56 -28.30
C THR A 2 17.57 9.49 -27.71
N GLY A 3 16.41 9.55 -28.36
CA GLY A 3 15.26 10.31 -27.85
C GLY A 3 14.78 9.70 -26.54
N ARG A 4 14.82 10.48 -25.46
CA ARG A 4 14.03 10.19 -24.25
C ARG A 4 12.56 10.09 -24.68
N PRO A 5 11.79 9.10 -24.20
CA PRO A 5 10.35 9.14 -24.36
C PRO A 5 9.83 10.42 -23.70
N ALA A 6 9.03 11.19 -24.44
CA ALA A 6 8.35 12.35 -23.90
C ALA A 6 7.45 11.88 -22.74
N ALA A 7 7.67 12.43 -21.55
CA ALA A 7 6.83 12.21 -20.40
C ALA A 7 5.43 12.79 -20.66
N THR A 8 4.54 12.00 -21.25
CA THR A 8 3.12 12.34 -21.38
C THR A 8 2.37 11.75 -20.20
N SER A 9 2.44 12.43 -19.07
CA SER A 9 1.48 12.28 -17.97
C SER A 9 1.40 13.61 -17.20
N SER A 10 0.73 14.59 -17.80
CA SER A 10 0.21 15.76 -17.08
C SER A 10 -1.00 15.38 -16.21
N ARG A 11 -0.95 14.24 -15.51
CA ARG A 11 -1.97 13.84 -14.54
C ARG A 11 -1.82 14.75 -13.33
N ARG A 12 -2.50 15.91 -13.44
CA ARG A 12 -2.75 16.94 -12.43
C ARG A 12 -2.27 16.50 -11.05
N THR A 13 -1.11 17.00 -10.63
CA THR A 13 -0.79 17.19 -9.22
C THR A 13 -1.84 18.14 -8.67
N VAL A 14 -3.03 17.61 -8.36
CA VAL A 14 -3.96 18.31 -7.49
C VAL A 14 -3.15 18.51 -6.20
N ASP A 15 -3.11 19.73 -5.70
CA ASP A 15 -2.40 20.03 -4.47
C ASP A 15 -3.22 19.45 -3.30
N TRP A 16 -3.00 18.16 -2.99
CA TRP A 16 -3.77 17.46 -1.95
C TRP A 16 -3.38 18.00 -0.58
N LEU A 17 -2.16 18.55 -0.43
CA LEU A 17 -1.72 19.20 0.79
C LEU A 17 -2.58 20.42 1.10
N ALA A 18 -2.85 21.30 0.12
CA ALA A 18 -3.75 22.42 0.33
C ALA A 18 -5.18 21.99 0.74
N GLN A 19 -5.69 20.91 0.14
CA GLN A 19 -7.01 20.36 0.52
C GLN A 19 -7.00 19.76 1.92
N TYR A 20 -5.94 19.05 2.29
CA TYR A 20 -5.73 18.52 3.63
C TYR A 20 -5.65 19.64 4.66
N GLU A 21 -4.81 20.66 4.44
CA GLU A 21 -4.65 21.80 5.36
C GLU A 21 -5.95 22.57 5.53
N GLN A 22 -6.72 22.74 4.47
CA GLN A 22 -8.03 23.37 4.54
C GLN A 22 -9.04 22.52 5.31
N ALA A 23 -9.11 21.22 5.01
CA ALA A 23 -10.03 20.30 5.69
C ALA A 23 -9.72 20.16 7.18
N ARG A 24 -8.43 20.13 7.54
CA ARG A 24 -7.95 20.02 8.92
C ARG A 24 -8.37 21.19 9.82
N LYS A 25 -8.67 22.37 9.25
CA LYS A 25 -9.21 23.53 9.99
C LYS A 25 -10.71 23.40 10.33
N GLY A 26 -11.42 22.52 9.64
CA GLY A 26 -12.84 22.26 9.86
C GLY A 26 -13.07 21.10 10.82
N ASP A 27 -14.33 20.66 10.89
CA ASP A 27 -14.71 19.42 11.57
C ASP A 27 -14.31 18.19 10.73
N TRP A 28 -13.00 17.96 10.60
CA TRP A 28 -12.47 16.87 9.81
C TRP A 28 -12.83 15.49 10.38
N ARG A 29 -13.11 15.42 11.69
CA ARG A 29 -13.45 14.16 12.36
C ARG A 29 -14.78 13.59 11.88
N SER A 30 -15.71 14.43 11.41
CA SER A 30 -17.01 14.00 10.88
C SER A 30 -16.99 13.64 9.39
N LEU A 31 -15.85 13.81 8.69
CA LEU A 31 -15.73 13.35 7.31
C LEU A 31 -15.83 11.82 7.24
N ARG A 32 -16.65 11.32 6.31
CA ARG A 32 -16.95 9.89 6.18
C ARG A 32 -16.15 9.22 5.06
N LEU A 33 -15.78 7.97 5.31
CA LEU A 33 -15.13 7.07 4.37
C LEU A 33 -16.01 5.81 4.19
N PRO A 34 -16.11 5.31 2.95
CA PRO A 34 -16.74 4.02 2.68
C PRO A 34 -15.79 2.91 3.15
N MET A 35 -16.29 1.97 3.94
CA MET A 35 -15.49 0.94 4.61
C MET A 35 -15.91 -0.46 4.19
N VAL A 36 -14.95 -1.38 4.25
CA VAL A 36 -15.20 -2.82 4.16
C VAL A 36 -15.17 -3.42 5.56
N GLU A 37 -14.07 -3.24 6.29
CA GLU A 37 -13.87 -3.87 7.59
C GLU A 37 -12.79 -3.15 8.41
N ILE A 38 -12.87 -3.31 9.74
CA ILE A 38 -11.79 -2.99 10.68
C ILE A 38 -11.62 -4.21 11.59
N PHE A 39 -10.48 -4.87 11.51
CA PHE A 39 -10.22 -6.13 12.22
C PHE A 39 -8.77 -6.19 12.70
N GLU A 40 -8.46 -7.20 13.51
CA GLU A 40 -7.13 -7.43 14.05
C GLU A 40 -6.66 -8.84 13.69
N THR A 41 -5.40 -8.95 13.29
CA THR A 41 -4.73 -10.21 12.97
C THR A 41 -3.22 -9.99 13.02
N VAL A 42 -2.40 -10.91 12.53
CA VAL A 42 -0.98 -10.65 12.28
C VAL A 42 -0.74 -10.12 10.86
N GLU A 43 0.20 -9.20 10.72
CA GLU A 43 0.66 -8.77 9.40
C GLU A 43 1.18 -9.97 8.60
N GLY A 44 0.63 -10.15 7.41
CA GLY A 44 0.89 -11.31 6.58
C GLY A 44 2.08 -11.15 5.65
N GLU A 45 2.53 -9.92 5.42
CA GLU A 45 3.53 -9.59 4.40
C GLU A 45 4.49 -8.47 4.85
N GLY A 46 5.52 -8.23 4.05
CA GLY A 46 6.44 -7.12 4.22
C GLY A 46 7.44 -7.28 5.37
N THR A 47 8.08 -6.17 5.74
CA THR A 47 9.10 -6.14 6.80
C THR A 47 8.52 -6.29 8.20
N ARG A 48 7.19 -6.17 8.35
CA ARG A 48 6.45 -6.34 9.60
C ARG A 48 5.65 -7.63 9.69
N ALA A 49 5.84 -8.57 8.76
CA ALA A 49 5.17 -9.87 8.81
C ALA A 49 5.32 -10.52 10.20
N GLY A 50 4.19 -10.94 10.79
CA GLY A 50 4.09 -11.58 12.10
C GLY A 50 3.73 -10.66 13.28
N TYR A 51 3.73 -9.34 13.10
CA TYR A 51 3.27 -8.42 14.16
C TYR A 51 1.74 -8.38 14.25
N PRO A 52 1.15 -8.39 15.46
CA PRO A 52 -0.27 -8.07 15.65
C PRO A 52 -0.58 -6.65 15.15
N THR A 53 -1.55 -6.56 14.25
CA THR A 53 -1.85 -5.36 13.46
C THR A 53 -3.36 -5.16 13.36
N VAL A 54 -3.81 -3.91 13.52
CA VAL A 54 -5.17 -3.50 13.14
C VAL A 54 -5.19 -3.20 11.66
N PHE A 55 -6.06 -3.88 10.92
CA PHE A 55 -6.32 -3.59 9.52
C PHE A 55 -7.52 -2.67 9.40
N VAL A 56 -7.33 -1.53 8.74
CA VAL A 56 -8.37 -0.57 8.38
C VAL A 56 -8.57 -0.67 6.87
N ARG A 57 -9.62 -1.38 6.45
CA ARG A 57 -9.88 -1.67 5.03
C ARG A 57 -10.94 -0.73 4.47
N VAL A 58 -10.53 0.24 3.66
CA VAL A 58 -11.47 1.12 2.96
C VAL A 58 -12.05 0.44 1.72
N PHE A 59 -13.22 0.90 1.30
CA PHE A 59 -13.88 0.45 0.09
C PHE A 59 -13.44 1.29 -1.13
N HIS A 60 -13.55 0.67 -2.30
CA HIS A 60 -13.29 1.15 -3.66
C HIS A 60 -11.83 1.02 -4.14
N CYS A 61 -11.64 0.39 -5.31
CA CYS A 61 -10.35 0.27 -6.00
C CYS A 61 -10.45 0.73 -7.46
N ASN A 62 -9.41 1.43 -7.93
CA ASN A 62 -9.27 1.91 -9.31
C ASN A 62 -8.71 0.85 -10.28
N LEU A 63 -8.34 -0.34 -9.82
CA LEU A 63 -7.77 -1.42 -10.63
C LEU A 63 -8.65 -2.68 -10.62
N ARG A 64 -8.45 -3.59 -11.58
CA ARG A 64 -9.09 -4.91 -11.69
C ARG A 64 -8.04 -5.99 -11.95
N CYS A 65 -7.12 -6.13 -11.00
CA CYS A 65 -6.00 -7.06 -11.09
C CYS A 65 -6.47 -8.51 -11.30
N THR A 66 -5.75 -9.29 -12.11
CA THR A 66 -6.07 -10.69 -12.46
C THR A 66 -6.28 -11.60 -11.24
N TRP A 67 -5.49 -11.42 -10.19
CA TRP A 67 -5.49 -12.24 -8.95
C TRP A 67 -5.81 -11.40 -7.71
N CYS A 68 -6.85 -10.55 -7.78
CA CYS A 68 -7.24 -9.78 -6.61
C CYS A 68 -7.86 -10.68 -5.53
N ASP A 69 -7.20 -10.79 -4.37
CA ASP A 69 -7.69 -11.57 -3.22
C ASP A 69 -8.88 -10.89 -2.50
N THR A 70 -9.15 -9.61 -2.77
CA THR A 70 -10.25 -8.83 -2.16
C THR A 70 -11.22 -8.24 -3.19
N PRO A 71 -11.86 -9.04 -4.07
CA PRO A 71 -12.69 -8.52 -5.15
C PRO A 71 -13.97 -7.81 -4.65
N TYR A 72 -14.34 -8.05 -3.39
CA TYR A 72 -15.48 -7.41 -2.71
C TYR A 72 -15.20 -5.96 -2.30
N SER A 73 -13.98 -5.45 -2.48
CA SER A 73 -13.62 -4.06 -2.17
C SER A 73 -13.87 -3.07 -3.33
N TYR A 74 -14.45 -3.49 -4.46
CA TYR A 74 -14.71 -2.59 -5.59
C TYR A 74 -16.09 -2.77 -6.25
N ALA A 75 -16.51 -1.74 -6.99
CA ALA A 75 -17.79 -1.74 -7.71
C ALA A 75 -17.87 -2.89 -8.73
N PRO A 76 -19.00 -3.64 -8.80
CA PRO A 76 -20.35 -3.23 -8.38
C PRO A 76 -20.73 -3.54 -6.92
N ALA A 77 -19.83 -4.08 -6.09
CA ALA A 77 -20.09 -4.23 -4.66
C ALA A 77 -20.43 -2.86 -4.02
N GLN A 78 -21.01 -2.89 -2.84
CA GLN A 78 -21.29 -1.71 -2.03
C GLN A 78 -20.35 -1.70 -0.81
N PRO A 79 -20.05 -0.53 -0.22
CA PRO A 79 -19.39 -0.50 1.07
C PRO A 79 -20.25 -1.25 2.10
N GLU A 80 -19.59 -1.98 3.00
CA GLU A 80 -20.25 -2.70 4.10
C GLU A 80 -20.83 -1.71 5.11
N PHE A 81 -20.13 -0.59 5.33
CA PHE A 81 -20.60 0.52 6.14
C PHE A 81 -19.89 1.83 5.77
N GLU A 82 -20.39 2.94 6.30
CA GLU A 82 -19.75 4.25 6.23
C GLU A 82 -19.37 4.66 7.65
N ALA A 83 -18.14 5.11 7.86
CA ALA A 83 -17.67 5.59 9.15
C ALA A 83 -16.97 6.93 9.03
N THR A 84 -17.16 7.78 10.04
CA THR A 84 -16.40 9.02 10.18
C THR A 84 -14.95 8.73 10.53
N ILE A 85 -14.03 9.63 10.19
CA ILE A 85 -12.62 9.51 10.60
C ILE A 85 -12.50 9.39 12.13
N GLY A 86 -13.33 10.11 12.88
CA GLY A 86 -13.38 10.03 14.33
C GLY A 86 -13.77 8.63 14.85
N GLU A 87 -14.79 8.01 14.26
CA GLU A 87 -15.21 6.65 14.61
C GLU A 87 -14.12 5.61 14.28
N ILE A 88 -13.50 5.72 13.10
CA ILE A 88 -12.43 4.80 12.67
C ILE A 88 -11.23 4.89 13.64
N ALA A 89 -10.76 6.11 13.92
CA ALA A 89 -9.64 6.31 14.85
C ALA A 89 -9.97 5.86 16.28
N SER A 90 -11.22 6.03 16.72
CA SER A 90 -11.69 5.54 18.03
C SER A 90 -11.67 4.02 18.08
N ARG A 91 -12.13 3.36 17.01
CA ARG A 91 -12.11 1.90 16.91
C ARG A 91 -10.69 1.33 16.92
N VAL A 92 -9.77 1.94 16.17
CA VAL A 92 -8.33 1.57 16.20
C VAL A 92 -7.77 1.75 17.61
N ASN A 93 -8.15 2.83 18.29
CA ASN A 93 -7.69 3.09 19.66
C ASN A 93 -8.17 2.03 20.66
N GLU A 94 -9.42 1.58 20.53
CA GLU A 94 -10.02 0.52 21.37
C GLU A 94 -9.33 -0.83 21.22
N LEU A 95 -8.92 -1.21 20.00
CA LEU A 95 -8.22 -2.46 19.73
C LEU A 95 -6.81 -2.49 20.36
N GLY A 96 -6.17 -1.32 20.52
CA GLY A 96 -5.02 -1.17 21.41
C GLY A 96 -3.67 -1.67 20.87
N TRP A 97 -3.58 -2.11 19.60
CA TRP A 97 -2.32 -2.56 19.01
C TRP A 97 -1.37 -1.43 18.60
N HIS A 98 -0.09 -1.78 18.46
CA HIS A 98 0.97 -0.85 18.08
C HIS A 98 1.10 -0.65 16.56
N HIS A 99 0.63 -1.61 15.77
CA HIS A 99 0.72 -1.60 14.31
C HIS A 99 -0.66 -1.41 13.69
N VAL A 100 -0.73 -0.55 12.68
CA VAL A 100 -1.95 -0.30 11.91
C VAL A 100 -1.64 -0.34 10.43
N CYS A 101 -2.38 -1.17 9.70
CA CYS A 101 -2.36 -1.25 8.25
C CYS A 101 -3.58 -0.49 7.69
N LEU A 102 -3.35 0.61 6.97
CA LEU A 102 -4.39 1.23 6.15
C LEU A 102 -4.32 0.64 4.74
N THR A 103 -5.37 -0.07 4.36
CA THR A 103 -5.45 -0.84 3.11
C THR A 103 -6.84 -0.76 2.51
N GLY A 104 -7.12 -1.61 1.53
CA GLY A 104 -8.46 -1.91 1.02
C GLY A 104 -8.49 -1.96 -0.47
N GLY A 105 -9.68 -1.78 -1.05
CA GLY A 105 -9.60 -1.14 -2.35
C GLY A 105 -8.77 0.15 -2.18
N GLU A 106 -7.91 0.48 -3.13
CA GLU A 106 -6.87 1.52 -3.06
C GLU A 106 -7.04 2.63 -1.97
N PRO A 107 -6.28 2.59 -0.85
CA PRO A 107 -6.52 3.51 0.26
C PRO A 107 -6.24 4.98 -0.07
N LEU A 108 -5.40 5.29 -1.06
CA LEU A 108 -5.11 6.67 -1.45
C LEU A 108 -6.20 7.30 -2.31
N ILE A 109 -7.21 6.53 -2.75
CA ILE A 109 -8.28 7.00 -3.65
C ILE A 109 -9.14 8.10 -3.00
N HIS A 110 -9.23 8.11 -1.67
CA HIS A 110 -10.00 9.08 -0.89
C HIS A 110 -9.20 10.35 -0.53
N ARG A 111 -7.97 10.50 -1.03
CA ARG A 111 -7.15 11.73 -1.01
C ARG A 111 -7.01 12.35 0.39
N HIS A 112 -7.46 13.60 0.58
CA HIS A 112 -7.34 14.33 1.83
C HIS A 112 -8.03 13.63 3.01
N LYS A 113 -9.09 12.84 2.77
CA LYS A 113 -9.71 12.04 3.82
C LYS A 113 -8.78 10.94 4.31
N SER A 114 -8.06 10.27 3.41
CA SER A 114 -7.04 9.29 3.77
C SER A 114 -5.88 9.96 4.52
N GLN A 115 -5.45 11.16 4.08
CA GLN A 115 -4.41 11.93 4.79
C GLN A 115 -4.82 12.27 6.24
N LEU A 116 -6.06 12.72 6.44
CA LEU A 116 -6.61 13.03 7.76
C LEU A 116 -6.77 11.76 8.62
N LEU A 117 -7.19 10.65 8.03
CA LEU A 117 -7.30 9.37 8.74
C LEU A 117 -5.93 8.87 9.21
N VAL A 118 -4.91 8.92 8.34
CA VAL A 118 -3.54 8.55 8.71
C VAL A 118 -2.99 9.46 9.81
N ASP A 119 -3.20 10.79 9.72
CA ASP A 119 -2.79 11.73 10.77
C ASP A 119 -3.49 11.43 12.11
N ALA A 120 -4.79 11.12 12.07
CA ALA A 120 -5.55 10.77 13.27
C ALA A 120 -5.02 9.49 13.94
N ILE A 121 -4.75 8.44 13.17
CA ILE A 121 -4.23 7.16 13.67
C ILE A 121 -2.80 7.32 14.18
N ALA A 122 -1.92 8.02 13.44
CA ALA A 122 -0.53 8.21 13.85
C ALA A 122 -0.39 8.99 15.18
N ARG A 123 -1.38 9.82 15.52
CA ARG A 123 -1.42 10.57 16.78
C ARG A 123 -1.93 9.77 17.98
N LEU A 124 -2.44 8.55 17.77
CA LEU A 124 -2.79 7.66 18.88
C LEU A 124 -1.50 7.28 19.65
N PRO A 125 -1.51 7.38 21.00
CA PRO A 125 -0.29 7.27 21.81
C PRO A 125 0.37 5.89 21.75
N GLN A 126 -0.43 4.83 21.67
CA GLN A 126 0.02 3.44 21.58
C GLN A 126 0.51 3.06 20.18
N VAL A 127 0.08 3.75 19.12
CA VAL A 127 0.45 3.41 17.75
C VAL A 127 1.91 3.78 17.51
N GLN A 128 2.68 2.83 17.00
CA GLN A 128 4.10 2.97 16.70
C GLN A 128 4.38 2.88 15.19
N ASP A 129 3.50 2.22 14.43
CA ASP A 129 3.64 2.01 13.00
C ASP A 129 2.27 2.17 12.33
N VAL A 130 2.20 3.05 11.34
CA VAL A 130 1.07 3.19 10.42
C VAL A 130 1.62 2.97 9.03
N HIS A 131 1.29 1.84 8.43
CA HIS A 131 1.70 1.57 7.06
C HIS A 131 0.51 1.57 6.12
N VAL A 132 0.71 2.17 4.95
CA VAL A 132 -0.31 2.27 3.92
C VAL A 132 0.04 1.34 2.78
N GLU A 133 -0.81 0.35 2.53
CA GLU A 133 -0.68 -0.57 1.40
C GLU A 133 -1.40 -0.01 0.17
N THR A 134 -0.65 0.44 -0.82
CA THR A 134 -1.20 1.09 -2.04
C THR A 134 -0.77 0.34 -3.30
N ASN A 135 -1.61 0.37 -4.33
CA ASN A 135 -1.44 -0.40 -5.56
C ASN A 135 -0.49 0.22 -6.60
N GLY A 136 0.14 1.36 -6.29
CA GLY A 136 1.10 2.01 -7.19
C GLY A 136 0.50 2.85 -8.32
N ALA A 137 -0.82 2.82 -8.54
CA ALA A 137 -1.51 3.61 -9.57
C ALA A 137 -1.93 5.01 -9.08
N ILE A 138 -1.80 5.28 -7.78
CA ILE A 138 -1.98 6.61 -7.18
C ILE A 138 -0.63 7.14 -6.71
N ASP A 139 -0.40 8.42 -6.99
CA ASP A 139 0.84 9.11 -6.62
C ASP A 139 0.97 9.27 -5.10
N VAL A 140 2.04 8.71 -4.53
CA VAL A 140 2.32 8.74 -3.08
C VAL A 140 2.93 10.07 -2.65
N ARG A 141 3.46 10.89 -3.58
CA ARG A 141 4.19 12.13 -3.25
C ARG A 141 3.43 13.08 -2.31
N PRO A 142 2.10 13.30 -2.43
CA PRO A 142 1.36 14.12 -1.47
C PRO A 142 1.33 13.54 -0.05
N PHE A 143 1.32 12.21 0.10
CA PHE A 143 1.38 11.55 1.42
C PHE A 143 2.81 11.50 1.95
N ALA A 144 3.81 11.32 1.08
CA ALA A 144 5.21 11.43 1.47
C ALA A 144 5.53 12.85 1.97
N ALA A 145 4.95 13.89 1.37
CA ALA A 145 5.07 15.26 1.88
C ALA A 145 4.35 15.46 3.22
N LEU A 146 3.16 14.87 3.40
CA LEU A 146 2.45 14.85 4.69
C LEU A 146 3.31 14.24 5.80
N ARG A 147 4.03 13.15 5.53
CA ARG A 147 4.90 12.47 6.50
C ARG A 147 5.86 13.43 7.21
N HIS A 148 6.33 14.47 6.52
CA HIS A 148 7.28 15.44 7.05
C HIS A 148 6.64 16.62 7.80
N GLN A 149 5.31 16.64 7.97
CA GLN A 149 4.60 17.72 8.66
C GLN A 149 4.67 17.62 10.19
N SER A 150 4.94 16.44 10.74
CA SER A 150 5.12 16.28 12.19
C SER A 150 6.08 15.15 12.53
N ARG A 151 6.63 15.20 13.75
CA ARG A 151 7.54 14.18 14.25
C ARG A 151 6.85 12.82 14.36
N GLU A 152 5.58 12.79 14.77
CA GLU A 152 4.80 11.57 14.87
C GLU A 152 4.62 10.92 13.50
N LEU A 153 4.23 11.71 12.49
CA LEU A 153 4.10 11.21 11.13
C LEU A 153 5.43 10.74 10.56
N THR A 154 6.51 11.49 10.74
CA THR A 154 7.85 11.10 10.26
C THR A 154 8.29 9.76 10.87
N ALA A 155 8.03 9.56 12.16
CA ALA A 155 8.44 8.36 12.87
C ALA A 155 7.55 7.14 12.58
N LYS A 156 6.26 7.33 12.32
CA LYS A 156 5.26 6.25 12.30
C LYS A 156 4.71 5.91 10.92
N LEU A 157 4.67 6.86 9.98
CA LEU A 157 4.06 6.66 8.67
C LEU A 157 5.04 6.07 7.65
N ARG A 158 4.70 4.92 7.08
CA ARG A 158 5.41 4.32 5.93
C ARG A 158 4.47 3.84 4.84
N PHE A 159 5.00 3.60 3.65
CA PHE A 159 4.25 3.12 2.50
C PHE A 159 4.74 1.74 2.06
N ILE A 160 3.81 0.85 1.74
CA ILE A 160 4.08 -0.37 0.99
C ILE A 160 3.44 -0.16 -0.37
N VAL A 161 4.26 0.13 -1.38
CA VAL A 161 3.80 0.30 -2.76
C VAL A 161 3.86 -1.04 -3.46
N ASP A 162 2.72 -1.63 -3.73
CA ASP A 162 2.59 -2.87 -4.50
C ASP A 162 2.46 -2.54 -5.98
N TYR A 163 3.62 -2.49 -6.65
CA TYR A 163 3.75 -2.20 -8.06
C TYR A 163 3.21 -3.36 -8.90
N LYS A 164 2.20 -3.06 -9.71
CA LYS A 164 1.52 -4.04 -10.55
C LYS A 164 2.32 -4.34 -11.82
N LEU A 165 2.70 -5.60 -11.98
CA LEU A 165 3.49 -6.12 -13.10
C LEU A 165 2.60 -6.60 -14.26
N PRO A 166 3.15 -6.86 -15.47
CA PRO A 166 2.37 -7.20 -16.66
C PRO A 166 1.26 -8.24 -16.43
N SER A 167 1.56 -9.34 -15.73
CA SER A 167 0.59 -10.42 -15.58
C SER A 167 -0.63 -10.03 -14.72
N SER A 168 -0.53 -8.95 -13.94
CA SER A 168 -1.67 -8.39 -13.18
C SER A 168 -2.72 -7.73 -14.07
N GLY A 169 -2.37 -7.43 -15.34
CA GLY A 169 -3.20 -6.69 -16.29
C GLY A 169 -3.19 -5.16 -16.11
N GLU A 170 -2.52 -4.63 -15.08
CA GLU A 170 -2.70 -3.24 -14.64
C GLU A 170 -1.41 -2.39 -14.66
N GLN A 171 -0.31 -2.91 -15.20
CA GLN A 171 0.99 -2.23 -15.22
C GLN A 171 0.93 -0.83 -15.87
N ALA A 172 0.11 -0.66 -16.91
CA ALA A 172 -0.03 0.62 -17.62
C ALA A 172 -0.55 1.77 -16.74
N GLN A 173 -1.09 1.47 -15.56
CA GLN A 173 -1.60 2.48 -14.61
C GLN A 173 -0.55 2.97 -13.62
N MET A 174 0.62 2.32 -13.53
CA MET A 174 1.62 2.59 -12.50
C MET A 174 2.24 3.98 -12.62
N VAL A 175 2.45 4.64 -11.48
CA VAL A 175 3.10 5.95 -11.39
C VAL A 175 4.57 5.77 -11.05
N HIS A 176 5.44 5.67 -12.05
CA HIS A 176 6.86 5.36 -11.79
C HIS A 176 7.60 6.47 -11.02
N GLU A 177 7.21 7.74 -11.20
CA GLU A 177 7.92 8.89 -10.66
C GLU A 177 7.88 8.95 -9.12
N HIS A 178 6.88 8.33 -8.48
CA HIS A 178 6.77 8.33 -7.02
C HIS A 178 7.81 7.41 -6.35
N LEU A 179 8.47 6.52 -7.10
CA LEU A 179 9.42 5.56 -6.52
C LEU A 179 10.66 6.26 -5.97
N ALA A 180 10.98 7.44 -6.53
CA ALA A 180 12.09 8.28 -6.11
C ALA A 180 11.87 8.99 -4.75
N VAL A 181 10.63 9.10 -4.27
CA VAL A 181 10.32 9.71 -2.96
C VAL A 181 10.17 8.70 -1.84
N LEU A 182 10.15 7.41 -2.16
CA LEU A 182 10.18 6.36 -1.16
C LEU A 182 11.55 6.35 -0.47
N SER A 183 11.53 6.13 0.83
CA SER A 183 12.68 6.15 1.73
C SER A 183 12.94 4.76 2.31
N GLU A 184 13.99 4.61 3.12
CA GLU A 184 14.41 3.32 3.69
C GLU A 184 13.37 2.70 4.66
N GLN A 185 12.43 3.50 5.17
CA GLN A 185 11.31 2.98 5.99
C GLN A 185 10.14 2.46 5.15
N ASP A 186 10.14 2.72 3.85
CA ASP A 186 9.10 2.31 2.91
C ASP A 186 9.48 1.00 2.22
N GLU A 187 8.49 0.35 1.61
CA GLU A 187 8.63 -0.92 0.91
C GLU A 187 8.09 -0.80 -0.52
N LEU A 188 8.80 -1.39 -1.47
CA LEU A 188 8.37 -1.53 -2.86
C LEU A 188 8.17 -3.02 -3.15
N LYS A 189 6.91 -3.44 -3.21
CA LYS A 189 6.50 -4.82 -3.43
C LYS A 189 6.22 -5.07 -4.91
N PHE A 190 6.77 -6.17 -5.42
CA PHE A 190 6.45 -6.74 -6.72
C PHE A 190 5.88 -8.15 -6.50
N VAL A 191 4.66 -8.39 -6.99
CA VAL A 191 4.05 -9.72 -7.00
C VAL A 191 4.37 -10.39 -8.34
N ILE A 192 5.18 -11.45 -8.30
CA ILE A 192 5.79 -12.11 -9.46
C ILE A 192 4.99 -13.35 -9.84
N ALA A 193 4.34 -13.34 -11.00
CA ALA A 193 3.60 -14.50 -11.51
C ALA A 193 4.48 -15.47 -12.33
N ASP A 194 5.46 -14.92 -13.06
CA ASP A 194 6.24 -15.63 -14.07
C ASP A 194 7.59 -14.95 -14.37
N ASP A 195 8.34 -15.47 -15.35
CA ASP A 195 9.63 -14.94 -15.81
C ASP A 195 9.53 -13.52 -16.37
N HIS A 196 8.43 -13.22 -17.07
CA HIS A 196 8.24 -11.91 -17.68
C HIS A 196 8.04 -10.84 -16.61
N ASP A 197 7.25 -11.13 -15.58
CA ASP A 197 7.10 -10.29 -14.40
C ASP A 197 8.44 -10.08 -13.68
N PHE A 198 9.22 -11.15 -13.49
CA PHE A 198 10.53 -11.07 -12.82
C PHE A 198 11.51 -10.16 -13.58
N ASP A 199 11.66 -10.36 -14.89
CA ASP A 199 12.53 -9.56 -15.74
C ASP A 199 12.07 -8.10 -15.79
N THR A 200 10.75 -7.90 -15.83
CA THR A 200 10.13 -6.57 -15.82
C THR A 200 10.39 -5.84 -14.50
N ALA A 201 10.28 -6.51 -13.36
CA ALA A 201 10.58 -5.92 -12.05
C ALA A 201 12.03 -5.42 -11.99
N ILE A 202 12.98 -6.23 -12.48
CA ILE A 202 14.39 -5.82 -12.57
C ILE A 202 14.57 -4.61 -13.50
N ALA A 203 13.88 -4.58 -14.65
CA ALA A 203 13.94 -3.45 -15.56
C ALA A 203 13.40 -2.16 -14.92
N ILE A 204 12.28 -2.24 -14.20
CA ILE A 204 11.71 -1.11 -13.46
C ILE A 204 12.69 -0.59 -12.41
N LEU A 205 13.30 -1.46 -11.61
CA LEU A 205 14.28 -1.06 -10.59
C LEU A 205 15.52 -0.37 -11.19
N LYS A 206 15.94 -0.77 -12.40
CA LYS A 206 17.04 -0.12 -13.13
C LYS A 206 16.64 1.27 -13.65
N SER A 207 15.43 1.41 -14.16
CA SER A 207 14.93 2.66 -14.74
C SER A 207 14.48 3.68 -13.69
N TYR A 208 13.97 3.19 -12.55
CA TYR A 208 13.37 3.99 -11.48
C TYR A 208 13.94 3.53 -10.13
N PRO A 209 15.16 3.97 -9.79
CA PRO A 209 15.79 3.58 -8.53
C PRO A 209 14.98 4.12 -7.35
N THR A 210 14.95 3.34 -6.28
CA THR A 210 14.26 3.66 -5.02
C THR A 210 15.18 3.41 -3.83
N LYS A 211 14.88 4.05 -2.70
CA LYS A 211 15.52 3.74 -1.40
C LYS A 211 14.71 2.76 -0.56
N ALA A 212 13.48 2.45 -0.96
CA ALA A 212 12.62 1.50 -0.28
C ALA A 212 13.24 0.10 -0.23
N GLN A 213 12.90 -0.66 0.80
CA GLN A 213 13.18 -2.09 0.82
C GLN A 213 12.37 -2.76 -0.31
N VAL A 214 13.06 -3.33 -1.29
CA VAL A 214 12.42 -4.03 -2.40
C VAL A 214 12.02 -5.43 -1.95
N LEU A 215 10.79 -5.82 -2.26
CA LEU A 215 10.20 -7.11 -1.93
C LEU A 215 9.75 -7.83 -3.19
N PHE A 216 10.16 -9.09 -3.37
CA PHE A 216 9.61 -9.97 -4.39
C PHE A 216 8.71 -11.00 -3.71
N SER A 217 7.43 -11.02 -4.12
CA SER A 217 6.41 -11.92 -3.57
C SER A 217 5.94 -12.86 -4.67
N PRO A 218 5.89 -14.17 -4.43
CA PRO A 218 5.34 -15.10 -5.43
C PRO A 218 3.82 -14.96 -5.53
N VAL A 219 3.27 -15.02 -6.74
CA VAL A 219 1.85 -15.42 -6.91
C VAL A 219 1.72 -16.87 -6.46
N TRP A 220 0.81 -17.11 -5.52
CA TRP A 220 0.66 -18.41 -4.85
C TRP A 220 0.44 -19.57 -5.82
N GLU A 221 -0.35 -19.34 -6.87
CA GLU A 221 -0.77 -20.35 -7.83
C GLU A 221 0.25 -20.63 -8.94
N SER A 222 1.10 -19.66 -9.29
CA SER A 222 1.91 -19.73 -10.51
C SER A 222 3.42 -19.60 -10.31
N MET A 223 3.87 -19.11 -9.15
CA MET A 223 5.29 -18.93 -8.85
C MET A 223 5.66 -19.65 -7.54
N PRO A 224 6.12 -20.90 -7.58
CA PRO A 224 6.57 -21.59 -6.38
C PRO A 224 7.69 -20.81 -5.67
N PRO A 225 7.66 -20.64 -4.33
CA PRO A 225 8.64 -19.83 -3.62
C PRO A 225 10.11 -20.21 -3.86
N HIS A 226 10.40 -21.51 -4.01
CA HIS A 226 11.77 -21.98 -4.26
C HIS A 226 12.29 -21.52 -5.64
N GLU A 227 11.45 -21.51 -6.67
CA GLU A 227 11.82 -21.03 -8.01
C GLU A 227 12.13 -19.53 -7.99
N LEU A 228 11.31 -18.74 -7.27
CA LEU A 228 11.58 -17.31 -7.10
C LEU A 228 12.92 -17.07 -6.39
N VAL A 229 13.22 -17.85 -5.35
CA VAL A 229 14.52 -17.78 -4.65
C VAL A 229 15.69 -18.13 -5.58
N GLU A 230 15.58 -19.21 -6.37
CA GLU A 230 16.61 -19.58 -7.33
C GLU A 230 16.90 -18.47 -8.33
N ARG A 231 15.85 -17.79 -8.82
CA ARG A 231 15.98 -16.63 -9.73
C ARG A 231 16.66 -15.45 -9.06
N MET A 232 16.30 -15.13 -7.82
CA MET A 232 16.93 -14.06 -7.04
C MET A 232 18.42 -14.32 -6.84
N LEU A 233 18.79 -15.56 -6.48
CA LEU A 233 20.18 -15.97 -6.29
C LEU A 233 20.98 -15.95 -7.60
N LYS A 234 20.42 -16.49 -8.69
CA LYS A 234 21.02 -16.49 -10.02
C LYS A 234 21.33 -15.07 -10.52
N ASN A 235 20.46 -14.11 -10.22
CA ASN A 235 20.60 -12.71 -10.61
C ASN A 235 21.35 -11.84 -9.57
N ARG A 236 21.83 -12.43 -8.46
CA ARG A 236 22.57 -11.75 -7.39
C ARG A 236 21.83 -10.53 -6.84
N LEU A 237 20.53 -10.65 -6.63
CA LEU A 237 19.68 -9.57 -6.11
C LEU A 237 19.89 -9.35 -4.60
N ALA A 238 21.05 -8.81 -4.23
CA ALA A 238 21.49 -8.71 -2.83
C ALA A 238 20.65 -7.79 -1.93
N GLN A 239 19.90 -6.86 -2.52
CA GLN A 239 19.06 -5.88 -1.81
C GLN A 239 17.55 -6.15 -1.97
N VAL A 240 17.18 -7.31 -2.52
CA VAL A 240 15.78 -7.72 -2.70
C VAL A 240 15.46 -8.80 -1.67
N LYS A 241 14.38 -8.58 -0.90
CA LYS A 241 13.91 -9.52 0.13
C LYS A 241 12.80 -10.39 -0.46
N LEU A 242 12.86 -11.70 -0.20
CA LEU A 242 11.72 -12.59 -0.45
C LEU A 242 10.61 -12.23 0.53
N ASN A 243 9.41 -12.00 0.01
CA ASN A 243 8.20 -11.74 0.78
C ASN A 243 7.20 -12.87 0.58
N LEU A 244 6.80 -13.53 1.66
CA LEU A 244 5.82 -14.61 1.62
C LEU A 244 4.52 -14.12 2.26
N GLN A 245 3.40 -14.65 1.78
CA GLN A 245 2.07 -14.40 2.33
C GLN A 245 1.82 -15.35 3.51
N ILE A 246 2.39 -15.05 4.69
CA ILE A 246 2.35 -16.00 5.83
C ILE A 246 0.93 -16.26 6.34
N HIS A 247 0.01 -15.32 6.12
CA HIS A 247 -1.40 -15.48 6.48
C HIS A 247 -2.06 -16.66 5.74
N LYS A 248 -1.67 -16.95 4.49
CA LYS A 248 -2.15 -18.13 3.72
C LYS A 248 -1.61 -19.47 4.26
N VAL A 249 -0.62 -19.43 5.15
CA VAL A 249 -0.08 -20.60 5.85
C VAL A 249 -0.77 -20.80 7.20
N ILE A 250 -1.17 -19.71 7.86
CA ILE A 250 -1.80 -19.74 9.19
C ILE A 250 -3.29 -20.08 9.10
N TRP A 251 -4.00 -19.51 8.11
CA TRP A 251 -5.44 -19.68 7.91
C TRP A 251 -5.75 -20.30 6.56
N ASP A 252 -7.02 -20.69 6.36
CA ASP A 252 -7.49 -21.05 5.03
C ASP A 252 -7.29 -19.85 4.08
N PRO A 253 -6.69 -20.02 2.88
CA PRO A 253 -6.43 -18.91 1.96
C PRO A 253 -7.67 -18.10 1.55
N ASN A 254 -8.88 -18.65 1.72
CA ASN A 254 -10.13 -17.98 1.40
C ASN A 254 -10.83 -17.36 2.63
N GLN A 255 -10.26 -17.55 3.82
CA GLN A 255 -10.81 -16.99 5.06
C GLN A 255 -10.65 -15.46 5.05
N ARG A 256 -11.74 -14.75 5.39
CA ARG A 256 -11.77 -13.28 5.49
C ARG A 256 -11.56 -12.83 6.93
N GLY A 257 -11.08 -11.60 7.10
CA GLY A 257 -10.90 -10.98 8.41
C GLY A 257 -9.83 -11.66 9.26
N VAL A 258 -8.83 -12.27 8.60
CA VAL A 258 -7.67 -12.93 9.20
C VAL A 258 -6.40 -12.52 8.50
#